data_AF-A0A0F9RR72-F1
#
_entry.id   AF-A0A0F9RR72-F1
#
_cell.length_a   1.000
_cell.length_b   1.000
_cell.length_c   1.000
_cell.angle_alpha   90.00
_cell.angle_beta   90.00
_cell.angle_gamma   90.00
#
_symmetry.space_group_name_H-M   'P 1'
#
loop_
_entity.id
_entity.type
_entity.pdbx_description
1 polymer ?
#
loop_
_entity_poly.entity_id
_entity_poly.type
_entity_poly.pdbx_seq_one_letter_code
_entity_poly.pdbx_strand_id
1 'polypeptide(L)'
;MPRPIHMIAREIIAVWTPIGKGVNFGAKPYLEAMLTLNDISDNYGLDDGATILLYGLSNMSSFRGSEARTLKAELKEHLPKAYR
;
A
#
# COMPACT_ATOMS: atom_id res chain seq x y z
N MET A 1 -9.04 -14.35 5.04
CA MET A 1 -7.77 -13.61 5.23
C MET A 1 -7.58 -12.73 4.01
N PRO A 2 -7.19 -11.46 4.16
CA PRO A 2 -6.78 -10.66 3.02
C PRO A 2 -5.64 -11.36 2.28
N ARG A 3 -5.50 -11.13 0.98
CA ARG A 3 -4.33 -11.63 0.24
C ARG A 3 -3.04 -10.94 0.75
N PRO A 4 -1.85 -11.51 0.51
CA PRO A 4 -0.60 -10.91 0.99
C PRO A 4 -0.39 -9.46 0.54
N ILE A 5 0.17 -8.63 1.41
CA ILE A 5 0.39 -7.19 1.18
C ILE A 5 1.22 -6.95 -0.09
N HIS A 6 2.30 -7.71 -0.28
CA HIS A 6 3.16 -7.58 -1.46
C HIS A 6 2.43 -7.80 -2.79
N MET A 7 1.37 -8.62 -2.81
CA MET A 7 0.56 -8.83 -4.01
C MET A 7 -0.27 -7.60 -4.35
N ILE A 8 -0.87 -6.96 -3.35
CA ILE A 8 -1.64 -5.73 -3.50
C ILE A 8 -0.70 -4.59 -3.95
N ALA A 9 0.47 -4.47 -3.33
CA ALA A 9 1.46 -3.45 -3.68
C ALA A 9 1.96 -3.58 -5.12
N ARG A 10 2.25 -4.81 -5.58
CA ARG A 10 2.64 -5.07 -6.97
C ARG A 10 1.56 -4.64 -7.96
N GLU A 11 0.30 -4.87 -7.62
CA GLU A 11 -0.84 -4.47 -8.46
C GLU A 11 -1.04 -2.95 -8.46
N ILE A 12 -0.91 -2.30 -7.31
CA ILE A 12 -0.92 -0.82 -7.23
C ILE A 12 0.15 -0.23 -8.14
N ILE A 13 1.39 -0.75 -8.10
CA ILE A 13 2.48 -0.28 -8.96
C ILE A 13 2.12 -0.47 -10.45
N ALA A 14 1.59 -1.64 -10.81
CA ALA A 14 1.23 -1.95 -12.20
C ALA A 14 0.09 -1.06 -12.73
N VAL A 15 -0.93 -0.79 -11.92
CA VAL A 15 -2.08 0.06 -12.29
C VAL A 15 -1.69 1.54 -12.29
N TRP A 16 -0.87 1.99 -11.34
CA TRP A 16 -0.54 3.40 -11.20
C TRP A 16 0.53 3.86 -12.19
N THR A 17 1.51 3.02 -12.55
CA THR A 17 2.61 3.40 -13.47
C THR A 17 2.12 3.96 -14.81
N PRO A 18 1.08 3.39 -15.46
CA PRO A 18 0.51 3.94 -16.70
C PRO A 18 -0.35 5.21 -16.52
N ILE A 19 -0.73 5.59 -15.30
CA ILE A 19 -1.66 6.71 -15.02
C ILE A 19 -0.86 7.99 -14.72
N GLY A 20 -1.02 9.01 -15.56
CA GLY A 20 -0.47 10.35 -15.31
C GLY A 20 1.06 10.39 -15.27
N LYS A 21 1.64 10.84 -14.14
CA LYS A 21 3.10 10.91 -13.92
C LYS A 21 3.69 9.65 -13.29
N GLY A 22 2.91 8.57 -13.18
CA GLY A 22 3.28 7.35 -12.46
C GLY A 22 3.18 7.47 -10.94
N VAL A 23 3.85 6.56 -10.24
CA VAL A 23 3.84 6.48 -8.76
C VAL A 23 4.41 7.75 -8.14
N ASN A 24 3.70 8.31 -7.16
CA ASN A 24 4.15 9.50 -6.43
C ASN A 24 5.46 9.24 -5.68
N PHE A 25 6.42 10.18 -5.73
CA PHE A 25 7.71 10.07 -5.05
C PHE A 25 7.57 9.77 -3.55
N GLY A 26 6.59 10.37 -2.86
CA GLY A 26 6.31 10.11 -1.45
C GLY A 26 5.67 8.75 -1.18
N ALA A 27 4.98 8.16 -2.16
CA ALA A 27 4.37 6.82 -2.01
C ALA A 27 5.33 5.69 -2.35
N LYS A 28 6.30 5.95 -3.24
CA LYS A 28 7.26 4.96 -3.74
C LYS A 28 7.99 4.18 -2.64
N PRO A 29 8.63 4.80 -1.62
CA PRO A 29 9.37 4.04 -0.61
C PRO A 29 8.46 3.11 0.20
N TYR A 30 7.21 3.51 0.46
CA TYR A 30 6.26 2.64 1.16
C TYR A 30 5.78 1.48 0.29
N LEU A 31 5.55 1.70 -1.00
CA LEU A 31 5.20 0.61 -1.92
C LEU A 31 6.34 -0.39 -2.07
N GLU A 32 7.59 0.09 -2.15
CA GLU A 32 8.77 -0.77 -2.18
C GLU A 32 8.91 -1.59 -0.89
N ALA A 33 8.67 -0.98 0.28
CA ALA A 33 8.63 -1.71 1.55
C ALA A 33 7.50 -2.76 1.56
N MET A 34 6.29 -2.41 1.11
CA MET A 34 5.14 -3.32 1.03
C MET A 34 5.41 -4.55 0.14
N LEU A 35 6.28 -4.47 -0.86
CA LEU A 35 6.67 -5.63 -1.69
C LEU A 35 7.39 -6.72 -0.89
N THR A 36 7.87 -6.42 0.32
CA THR A 36 8.54 -7.38 1.21
C THR A 36 7.62 -7.94 2.28
N LEU A 37 6.43 -7.38 2.45
CA LEU A 37 5.50 -7.74 3.53
C LEU A 37 4.50 -8.79 3.04
N ASN A 38 4.35 -9.87 3.79
CA ASN A 38 3.26 -10.82 3.60
C ASN A 38 2.05 -10.40 4.44
N ASP A 39 2.26 -10.00 5.69
CA ASP A 39 1.24 -9.54 6.63
C ASP A 39 1.62 -8.23 7.35
N ILE A 40 0.66 -7.60 8.03
CA ILE A 40 0.88 -6.37 8.80
C ILE A 40 1.80 -6.57 10.01
N SER A 41 1.94 -7.80 10.51
CA SER A 41 2.88 -8.13 11.59
C SER A 41 4.34 -8.20 11.13
N ASP A 42 4.60 -8.18 9.83
CA ASP A 42 5.96 -8.21 9.30
C ASP A 42 6.64 -6.84 9.49
N ASN A 43 7.96 -6.87 9.71
CA ASN A 43 8.76 -5.66 9.84
C ASN A 43 9.53 -5.37 8.55
N TYR A 44 9.72 -4.08 8.25
CA TYR A 44 10.66 -3.60 7.26
C TYR A 44 11.80 -2.87 7.97
N GLY A 45 12.88 -3.59 8.28
CA GLY A 45 13.96 -3.06 9.11
C GLY A 45 13.47 -2.79 10.54
N LEU A 46 13.39 -1.52 10.92
CA LEU A 46 12.91 -1.08 12.24
C LEU A 46 11.46 -0.58 12.23
N ASP A 47 10.85 -0.45 11.05
CA ASP A 47 9.47 -0.03 10.90
C ASP A 47 8.53 -1.25 10.91
N ASP A 48 7.44 -1.16 11.67
CA ASP A 48 6.39 -2.18 11.62
C ASP A 48 5.49 -2.02 10.37
N GLY A 49 4.87 -3.12 9.94
CA GLY A 49 4.02 -3.15 8.76
C GLY A 49 2.81 -2.20 8.85
N ALA A 50 2.28 -1.93 10.06
CA ALA A 50 1.17 -1.01 10.24
C ALA A 50 1.56 0.43 9.88
N THR A 51 2.74 0.86 10.31
CA THR A 51 3.36 2.15 10.00
C THR A 51 3.58 2.28 8.50
N ILE A 52 4.14 1.25 7.85
CA ILE A 52 4.33 1.22 6.40
C ILE A 52 2.99 1.41 5.65
N LEU A 53 1.93 0.71 6.08
CA LEU A 53 0.60 0.82 5.47
C LEU A 53 -0.03 2.20 5.66
N LEU A 54 0.00 2.74 6.88
CA LEU A 54 -0.62 4.04 7.20
C LEU A 54 0.03 5.17 6.41
N TYR A 55 1.36 5.27 6.45
CA TYR A 55 2.06 6.33 5.72
C TYR A 55 2.00 6.12 4.21
N GLY A 56 2.04 4.87 3.73
CA GLY A 56 1.83 4.55 2.33
C GLY A 56 0.48 5.03 1.82
N LEU A 57 -0.62 4.66 2.51
CA LEU A 57 -1.98 5.08 2.13
C LEU A 57 -2.15 6.60 2.13
N SER A 58 -1.53 7.31 3.09
CA SER A 58 -1.53 8.78 3.14
C SER A 58 -0.87 9.40 1.90
N ASN A 59 0.24 8.82 1.44
CA ASN A 59 0.99 9.29 0.27
C ASN A 59 0.36 8.87 -1.08
N MET A 60 -0.62 7.96 -1.08
CA MET A 60 -1.35 7.51 -2.27
C MET A 60 -2.54 8.41 -2.66
N SER A 61 -2.55 9.68 -2.27
CA SER A 61 -3.67 10.61 -2.51
C SER A 61 -3.90 10.92 -4.00
N SER A 62 -2.85 10.88 -4.83
CA SER A 62 -2.93 11.04 -6.28
C SER A 62 -3.23 9.73 -7.03
N PHE A 63 -3.19 8.58 -6.35
CA PHE A 63 -3.69 7.31 -6.90
C PHE A 63 -5.22 7.27 -6.80
N ARG A 64 -5.90 7.44 -7.93
CA ARG A 64 -7.35 7.64 -8.03
C ARG A 64 -7.95 6.79 -9.15
N GLY A 65 -9.26 6.55 -9.09
CA GLY A 65 -9.97 5.65 -10.00
C GLY A 65 -10.70 4.53 -9.26
N SER A 66 -11.44 3.69 -9.99
CA SER A 66 -12.13 2.52 -9.45
C SER A 66 -11.16 1.49 -8.87
N GLU A 67 -10.12 1.15 -9.63
CA GLU A 67 -9.07 0.22 -9.20
C GLU A 67 -8.34 0.77 -7.97
N ALA A 68 -8.00 2.06 -7.97
CA ALA A 68 -7.34 2.69 -6.83
C ALA A 68 -8.18 2.65 -5.54
N ARG A 69 -9.51 2.78 -5.64
CA ARG A 69 -10.40 2.65 -4.48
C ARG A 69 -10.40 1.23 -3.94
N THR A 70 -10.47 0.25 -4.84
CA THR A 70 -10.50 -1.18 -4.51
C THR A 70 -9.20 -1.60 -3.82
N LEU A 71 -8.05 -1.33 -4.45
CA LEU A 71 -6.74 -1.72 -3.93
C LEU A 71 -6.41 -1.03 -2.59
N LYS A 72 -6.78 0.25 -2.42
CA LYS A 72 -6.61 0.93 -1.13
C LYS A 72 -7.54 0.38 -0.06
N ALA A 73 -8.73 -0.11 -0.42
CA ALA A 73 -9.62 -0.76 0.53
C ALA A 73 -9.03 -2.09 1.00
N GLU A 74 -8.49 -2.90 0.09
CA GLU A 74 -7.80 -4.14 0.45
C GLU A 74 -6.62 -3.91 1.40
N LEU A 75 -5.77 -2.90 1.16
CA LEU A 75 -4.71 -2.54 2.11
C LEU A 75 -5.27 -2.14 3.49
N LYS A 76 -6.38 -1.40 3.54
CA LYS A 76 -7.02 -1.00 4.81
C LYS A 76 -7.60 -2.18 5.57
N GLU A 77 -7.90 -3.30 4.93
CA GLU A 77 -8.41 -4.49 5.63
C GLU A 77 -7.36 -5.12 6.55
N HIS A 78 -6.07 -4.92 6.28
CA HIS A 78 -4.98 -5.36 7.15
C HIS A 78 -4.88 -4.52 8.44
N LEU A 79 -5.24 -3.23 8.39
CA LEU A 79 -5.10 -2.33 9.54
C LEU A 79 -6.03 -2.75 10.69
N PRO A 80 -5.63 -2.62 11.97
CA PRO A 80 -6.57 -2.82 13.08
C PRO A 80 -7.76 -1.85 12.99
N LYS A 81 -8.93 -2.25 13.50
CA LYS A 81 -10.17 -1.43 13.44
C LYS A 81 -10.01 -0.02 14.00
N ALA A 82 -9.09 0.19 14.95
CA ALA A 82 -8.81 1.49 15.53
C ALA A 82 -8.21 2.51 14.53
N TYR A 83 -7.71 2.05 13.38
CA TYR A 83 -7.07 2.88 12.35
C TYR A 83 -7.92 3.06 11.07
N ARG A 84 -9.17 2.57 11.07
CA ARG A 84 -10.05 2.56 9.88
C ARG A 84 -11.15 3.61 9.97
#